data_AF-A0A2N6FJF9-F1
#
_entry.id   AF-A0A2N6FJF9-F1
#
_cell.length_a   1.000
_cell.length_b   1.000
_cell.length_c   1.000
_cell.angle_alpha   90.00
_cell.angle_beta   90.00
_cell.angle_gamma   90.00
#
_symmetry.space_group_name_H-M   'P 1'
#
loop_
_entity.id
_entity.type
_entity.pdbx_description
1 polymer ?
#
loop_
_entity_poly.entity_id
_entity_poly.type
_entity_poly.pdbx_seq_one_letter_code
_entity_poly.pdbx_strand_id
1 'polypeptide(L)' 'MEAHKHNIAAPCRCGGQARVFGPGAHSPASHWGIYCSKNECEKMSVADSLEEAIELWNEEQALELMGL' A
#
# COMPACT_ATOMS: atom_id res chain seq x y z
N MET A 1 25.82 -4.93 1.19
CA MET A 1 24.70 -5.77 0.73
C MET A 1 23.58 -5.59 1.73
N GLU A 2 22.72 -4.59 1.54
CA GLU A 2 21.47 -4.45 2.32
C GLU A 2 20.40 -3.81 1.44
N ALA A 3 19.50 -4.62 0.90
CA ALA A 3 18.27 -4.18 0.25
C ALA A 3 17.15 -4.32 1.29
N HIS A 4 16.94 -3.27 2.07
CA HIS A 4 15.98 -3.27 3.16
C HIS A 4 14.55 -3.32 2.60
N LYS A 5 13.87 -4.47 2.68
CA LYS A 5 12.42 -4.62 2.99
C LYS A 5 11.39 -3.60 2.41
N HIS A 6 11.60 -2.97 1.26
CA HIS A 6 10.59 -2.10 0.62
C HIS A 6 9.42 -2.88 0.00
N ASN A 7 9.48 -4.22 -0.05
CA ASN A 7 8.45 -5.06 -0.67
C ASN A 7 7.30 -5.46 0.27
N ILE A 8 7.23 -4.89 1.48
CA ILE A 8 6.17 -5.23 2.44
C ILE A 8 5.38 -3.97 2.76
N ALA A 9 4.08 -4.02 2.49
CA ALA A 9 3.15 -2.97 2.88
C ALA A 9 3.07 -2.88 4.41
N ALA A 10 3.38 -1.71 4.96
CA ALA A 10 3.25 -1.43 6.38
C ALA A 10 1.78 -1.59 6.82
N PRO A 11 1.51 -2.02 8.07
CA PRO A 11 0.15 -1.99 8.59
C PRO A 11 -0.40 -0.56 8.57
N CYS A 12 -1.71 -0.44 8.38
CA CYS A 12 -2.36 0.86 8.40
C CYS A 12 -2.40 1.42 9.83
N ARG A 13 -2.25 2.73 9.97
CA ARG A 13 -2.31 3.44 11.26
C ARG A 13 -3.58 3.27 12.06
N CYS A 14 -4.72 3.05 11.40
CA CYS A 14 -5.98 2.78 12.09
C CYS A 14 -5.99 1.43 12.83
N GLY A 15 -4.88 0.68 12.80
CA GLY A 15 -4.75 -0.67 13.34
C GLY A 15 -5.27 -1.74 12.38
N GLY A 16 -5.57 -1.39 11.12
CA GLY A 16 -5.93 -2.32 10.07
C GLY A 16 -4.71 -2.91 9.36
N GLN A 17 -4.84 -4.11 8.81
CA GLN A 17 -3.81 -4.68 7.93
C GLN A 17 -3.91 -4.08 6.53
N ALA A 18 -2.76 -3.89 5.87
CA ALA A 18 -2.69 -3.53 4.47
C ALA A 18 -3.01 -4.73 3.59
N ARG A 19 -3.82 -4.53 2.55
CA ARG A 19 -4.18 -5.56 1.57
C ARG A 19 -3.84 -5.06 0.19
N VAL A 20 -3.29 -5.95 -0.63
CA VAL A 20 -2.92 -5.67 -2.02
C VAL A 20 -4.08 -6.09 -2.94
N PHE A 21 -4.36 -5.28 -3.95
CA PHE A 21 -5.14 -5.64 -5.12
C PHE A 21 -4.34 -5.27 -6.37
N GLY A 22 -4.65 -5.91 -7.50
CA GLY A 22 -3.90 -5.69 -8.72
C GLY A 22 -4.48 -6.42 -9.91
N PRO A 23 -3.79 -6.37 -11.06
CA PRO A 23 -4.21 -7.04 -12.27
C PRO A 23 -4.39 -8.53 -12.03
N GLY A 24 -5.57 -9.02 -12.41
CA GLY A 24 -5.97 -10.42 -12.29
C GLY A 24 -6.29 -11.01 -13.65
N ALA A 25 -6.60 -12.31 -13.68
CA ALA A 25 -6.94 -13.04 -14.92
C ALA A 25 -8.08 -12.39 -15.73
N HIS A 26 -8.97 -11.65 -15.07
CA HIS A 26 -10.11 -10.96 -15.69
C HIS A 26 -9.90 -9.46 -15.91
N SER A 27 -8.78 -8.90 -15.46
CA SER A 27 -8.45 -7.48 -15.66
C SER A 27 -6.93 -7.26 -15.64
N PRO A 28 -6.22 -7.70 -16.70
CA PRO A 28 -4.75 -7.70 -16.73
C PRO A 28 -4.14 -6.30 -16.90
N ALA A 29 -4.93 -5.32 -17.34
CA ALA A 29 -4.51 -3.93 -17.51
C ALA A 29 -4.83 -3.03 -16.29
N SER A 30 -5.22 -3.64 -15.15
CA SER A 30 -5.49 -2.85 -13.95
C SER A 30 -4.20 -2.40 -13.27
N HIS A 31 -4.26 -1.22 -12.66
CA HIS A 31 -3.24 -0.76 -11.74
C HIS A 31 -3.13 -1.68 -10.51
N TRP A 32 -1.98 -1.61 -9.85
CA TRP A 32 -1.78 -2.18 -8.53
C TRP A 32 -2.26 -1.19 -7.47
N GLY A 33 -2.72 -1.69 -6.34
CA GLY A 33 -3.05 -0.83 -5.22
C GLY A 33 -3.02 -1.54 -3.90
N ILE A 34 -2.96 -0.74 -2.85
CA ILE A 34 -2.95 -1.18 -1.46
C ILE A 34 -4.06 -0.45 -0.76
N TYR A 35 -4.83 -1.15 0.08
CA TYR A 35 -5.90 -0.54 0.84
C TYR A 35 -5.90 -1.08 2.27
N CYS A 36 -6.48 -0.29 3.17
CA CYS A 36 -6.72 -0.73 4.53
C CYS A 36 -7.87 -1.75 4.59
N SER A 37 -7.65 -2.85 5.29
CA SER A 37 -8.71 -3.83 5.59
C SER A 37 -9.85 -3.29 6.46
N LYS A 38 -9.66 -2.16 7.15
CA LYS A 38 -10.72 -1.46 7.88
C LYS A 38 -11.41 -0.46 6.96
N ASN A 39 -12.66 -0.76 6.60
CA ASN A 39 -13.45 0.07 5.69
C ASN A 39 -13.63 1.52 6.18
N GLU A 40 -13.74 1.74 7.49
CA GLU A 40 -13.86 3.08 8.10
C GLU A 40 -12.63 3.98 7.86
N CYS A 41 -11.48 3.42 7.50
CA CYS A 41 -10.26 4.17 7.29
C CYS A 41 -10.16 4.75 5.87
N GLU A 42 -10.86 4.16 4.90
CA GLU A 42 -10.94 4.57 3.48
C GLU A 42 -9.58 4.85 2.78
N LYS A 43 -8.45 4.44 3.39
CA LYS A 43 -7.11 4.67 2.87
C LYS A 43 -6.73 3.67 1.81
N MET A 44 -6.18 4.19 0.72
CA MET A 44 -5.62 3.40 -0.37
C MET A 44 -4.52 4.14 -1.14
N SER A 45 -3.57 3.39 -1.67
CA SER A 45 -2.60 3.83 -2.68
C SER A 45 -2.82 3.05 -3.98
N VAL A 46 -2.50 3.67 -5.13
CA VAL A 46 -2.62 3.05 -6.45
C VAL A 46 -1.41 3.46 -7.31
N ALA A 47 -0.86 2.51 -8.06
CA ALA A 47 0.26 2.75 -8.95
C ALA A 47 0.30 1.75 -10.12
N ASP A 48 1.16 2.00 -11.11
CA ASP A 48 1.31 1.12 -12.28
C ASP A 48 2.07 -0.17 -11.95
N SER A 49 2.85 -0.18 -10.87
CA SER A 49 3.56 -1.36 -10.37
C SER A 49 3.23 -1.63 -8.90
N LEU A 50 3.40 -2.89 -8.47
CA LEU A 50 3.17 -3.28 -7.08
C LEU A 50 4.16 -2.57 -6.16
N GLU A 51 5.42 -2.51 -6.56
CA GLU A 51 6.50 -1.86 -5.84
C GLU A 51 6.19 -0.39 -5.57
N GLU A 52 5.80 0.36 -6.61
CA GLU A 52 5.43 1.77 -6.48
C GLU A 52 4.19 1.94 -5.59
N ALA A 53 3.20 1.04 -5.67
CA ALA A 53 2.03 1.09 -4.79
C ALA A 53 2.41 0.86 -3.31
N ILE A 54 3.40 -0.01 -3.04
CA ILE A 54 3.94 -0.26 -1.70
C ILE A 54 4.76 0.94 -1.21
N GLU A 55 5.59 1.53 -2.06
CA GLU A 55 6.38 2.71 -1.72
C GLU A 55 5.48 3.87 -1.32
N LEU A 56 4.52 4.23 -2.18
CA LEU A 56 3.55 5.30 -1.90
C LEU A 56 2.78 5.05 -0.60
N TRP A 57 2.28 3.82 -0.39
CA TRP A 57 1.57 3.44 0.83
C TRP A 57 2.45 3.64 2.08
N ASN A 58 3.69 3.16 2.03
CA ASN A 58 4.61 3.21 3.15
C ASN A 58 5.05 4.64 3.46
N GLU A 59 5.27 5.47 2.43
CA GLU A 59 5.54 6.90 2.58
C GLU A 59 4.38 7.61 3.28
N GLU A 60 3.15 7.36 2.88
CA GLU A 60 1.97 7.92 3.56
C GLU A 60 1.88 7.46 5.03
N GLN A 61 2.08 6.17 5.31
CA GLN A 61 2.06 5.67 6.69
C GLN A 61 3.20 6.27 7.56
N ALA A 62 4.34 6.59 6.94
CA ALA A 62 5.51 7.19 7.57
C ALA A 62 5.36 8.70 7.80
N LEU A 63 4.80 9.45 6.85
CA LEU A 63 4.50 10.88 6.99
C LEU A 63 3.58 11.13 8.19
N GLU A 64 2.54 10.31 8.31
CA GLU A 64 1.64 10.37 9.46
C GLU A 64 2.33 9.99 10.78
N LEU A 65 3.49 9.31 10.77
CA LEU A 65 4.29 9.02 11.99
C LEU A 65 4.94 10.26 12.53
N MET A 66 5.31 11.16 11.63
CA MET A 66 6.01 12.38 11.96
C MET A 66 5.05 13.52 12.33
N GLY A 67 3.73 13.29 12.26
CA GLY A 67 2.72 14.22 12.77
C GLY A 67 2.68 15.56 12.03
N LEU A 68 2.98 15.55 10.73
CA LEU A 68 2.75 16.67 9.82
C LEU A 68 1.36 16.59 9.19
#